data_AF-A0A6B1I2T0-F1
#
_entry.id   AF-A0A6B1I2T0-F1
#
_cell.length_a   1.000
_cell.length_b   1.000
_cell.length_c   1.000
_cell.angle_alpha   90.00
_cell.angle_beta   90.00
_cell.angle_gamma   90.00
#
_symmetry.space_group_name_H-M   'P 1'
#
loop_
_entity.id
_entity.type
_entity.pdbx_description
1 polymer ?
#
loop_
_entity_poly.entity_id
_entity_poly.type
_entity_poly.pdbx_seq_one_letter_code
_entity_poly.pdbx_strand_id
1 'polypeptide(L)'
;LQPLIPDDTNILAGLELGGLPIATMLAQLSGLPACFVRKQAKEYGTCKLAEGPDIAGKNLLIVEDVVTSGGQIALSAQDLRNLGAEVSQAICVIDRESGGTESLAQEGIELHALFRMSELK
;
A
#
# COMPACT_ATOMS: atom_id res chain seq x y z
N LEU A 1 -11.15 1.90 7.58
CA LEU A 1 -10.12 2.18 6.57
C LEU A 1 -10.46 3.36 5.66
N GLN A 2 -11.66 3.46 5.06
CA GLN A 2 -12.00 4.60 4.18
C GLN A 2 -11.70 6.01 4.78
N PRO A 3 -11.98 6.29 6.06
CA PRO A 3 -11.63 7.59 6.65
C PRO A 3 -10.12 7.86 6.80
N LEU A 4 -9.28 6.84 6.61
CA LEU A 4 -7.82 6.95 6.65
C LEU A 4 -7.21 7.20 5.26
N ILE A 5 -8.02 7.31 4.20
CA ILE A 5 -7.53 7.61 2.86
C ILE A 5 -7.22 9.11 2.80
N PRO A 6 -5.97 9.53 2.54
CA PRO A 6 -5.61 10.93 2.36
C PRO A 6 -6.30 11.56 1.14
N ASP A 7 -6.70 12.83 1.24
CA ASP A 7 -7.43 13.55 0.18
C ASP A 7 -6.65 13.66 -1.14
N ASP A 8 -5.32 13.63 -1.08
CA ASP A 8 -4.42 13.72 -2.24
C ASP A 8 -4.16 12.35 -2.91
N THR A 9 -4.76 11.27 -2.41
CA THR A 9 -4.65 9.93 -2.99
C THR A 9 -5.25 9.89 -4.39
N ASN A 10 -4.50 9.35 -5.36
CA ASN A 10 -5.00 9.15 -6.72
C ASN A 10 -5.34 7.68 -7.00
N ILE A 11 -4.55 6.74 -6.47
CA ILE A 11 -4.69 5.30 -6.73
C ILE A 11 -4.42 4.51 -5.45
N LEU A 12 -5.26 3.51 -5.17
CA LEU A 12 -5.05 2.55 -4.08
C LEU A 12 -4.16 1.39 -4.57
N ALA A 13 -2.99 1.21 -3.97
CA ALA A 13 -2.05 0.15 -4.30
C ALA A 13 -2.20 -1.02 -3.33
N GLY A 14 -2.96 -2.05 -3.72
CA GLY A 14 -3.12 -3.27 -2.92
C GLY A 14 -1.94 -4.21 -3.09
N LEU A 15 -1.32 -4.61 -1.97
CA LEU A 15 -0.17 -5.53 -1.99
C LEU A 15 -0.63 -6.99 -1.94
N GLU A 16 0.04 -7.83 -2.73
CA GLU A 16 -0.19 -9.28 -2.74
C GLU A 16 0.25 -9.92 -1.40
N LEU A 17 -0.58 -10.69 -0.68
CA LEU A 17 -1.97 -11.11 -0.97
C LEU A 17 -3.03 -10.39 -0.11
N GLY A 18 -2.66 -9.92 1.09
CA GLY A 18 -3.58 -9.42 2.11
C GLY A 18 -4.26 -8.11 1.75
N GLY A 19 -3.52 -7.20 1.11
CA GLY A 19 -4.00 -5.89 0.67
C GLY A 19 -4.97 -5.91 -0.51
N LEU A 20 -4.99 -6.96 -1.35
CA LEU A 20 -5.82 -7.02 -2.57
C LEU A 20 -7.33 -6.92 -2.29
N PRO A 21 -7.93 -7.75 -1.44
CA PRO A 21 -9.37 -7.67 -1.15
C PRO A 21 -9.76 -6.33 -0.51
N ILE A 22 -8.88 -5.78 0.32
CA ILE A 22 -9.10 -4.52 1.03
C ILE A 22 -9.06 -3.36 0.04
N ALA A 23 -8.02 -3.27 -0.80
CA ALA A 23 -7.91 -2.26 -1.84
C ALA A 23 -9.09 -2.29 -2.82
N THR A 24 -9.55 -3.50 -3.17
CA THR A 24 -10.72 -3.70 -4.04
C THR A 24 -11.99 -3.10 -3.41
N MET A 25 -12.26 -3.41 -2.14
CA MET A 25 -13.43 -2.87 -1.45
C MET A 25 -13.32 -1.36 -1.19
N LEU A 26 -12.12 -0.87 -0.85
CA LEU A 26 -11.89 0.57 -0.69
C LEU A 26 -12.08 1.33 -2.00
N ALA A 27 -11.63 0.79 -3.13
CA ALA A 27 -11.86 1.38 -4.45
C ALA A 27 -13.36 1.48 -4.75
N GLN A 28 -14.11 0.40 -4.48
CA GLN A 28 -15.57 0.40 -4.66
C GLN A 28 -16.28 1.44 -3.77
N LEU A 29 -15.83 1.63 -2.52
CA LEU A 29 -16.46 2.55 -1.58
C LEU A 29 -16.05 4.03 -1.77
N SER A 30 -14.81 4.27 -2.19
CA SER A 30 -14.25 5.63 -2.37
C SER A 30 -14.42 6.18 -3.78
N GLY A 31 -14.62 5.32 -4.78
CA GLY A 31 -14.57 5.71 -6.19
C GLY A 31 -13.16 5.92 -6.74
N LEU A 32 -12.12 5.74 -5.92
CA LEU A 32 -10.73 5.76 -6.39
C LEU A 32 -10.42 4.49 -7.17
N PRO A 33 -9.59 4.57 -8.23
CA PRO A 33 -9.08 3.37 -8.90
C PRO A 33 -8.10 2.61 -7.99
N ALA A 34 -7.95 1.31 -8.23
CA ALA A 34 -6.94 0.48 -7.59
C ALA A 34 -5.93 -0.09 -8.61
N CYS A 35 -4.70 -0.26 -8.16
CA CYS A 35 -3.70 -1.11 -8.80
C CYS A 35 -3.25 -2.21 -7.83
N PHE A 36 -2.76 -3.32 -8.37
CA PHE A 36 -2.37 -4.49 -7.59
C PHE A 36 -0.89 -4.78 -7.79
N VAL A 37 -0.15 -4.78 -6.68
CA VAL A 37 1.31 -4.92 -6.66
C VAL A 37 1.68 -6.36 -6.34
N ARG A 38 2.41 -7.00 -7.26
CA ARG A 38 2.90 -8.38 -7.10
C ARG A 38 4.21 -8.42 -6.30
N LYS A 39 4.48 -9.54 -5.64
CA LYS A 39 5.78 -9.76 -4.94
C LYS A 39 6.96 -9.93 -5.88
N GLN A 40 6.72 -10.41 -7.10
CA GLN A 40 7.72 -10.57 -8.15
C GLN A 40 7.09 -10.21 -9.50
N ALA A 41 7.84 -9.51 -10.35
CA ALA A 41 7.45 -9.29 -11.73
C ALA A 41 7.41 -10.63 -12.49
N LYS A 42 6.51 -10.78 -13.46
CA LYS A 42 6.47 -11.97 -14.33
C LYS A 42 7.77 -12.06 -15.15
N GLU A 43 8.31 -13.26 -15.34
CA GLU A 43 9.41 -13.51 -16.28
C GLU A 43 8.95 -13.50 -17.76
N TYR A 44 7.64 -13.60 -18.03
CA TYR A 44 7.06 -13.58 -19.38
C TYR A 44 5.74 -12.78 -19.42
N GLY A 45 5.47 -12.09 -20.54
CA GLY A 45 4.28 -11.26 -20.74
C GLY A 45 4.57 -9.76 -20.64
N THR A 46 3.68 -8.98 -20.03
CA THR A 46 3.86 -7.51 -19.88
C THR A 46 4.90 -7.11 -18.83
N CYS A 47 5.41 -8.07 -18.04
CA CYS A 47 6.39 -7.89 -16.96
C CYS A 47 6.07 -6.74 -15.98
N LYS A 48 4.79 -6.37 -15.85
CA LYS A 48 4.37 -5.25 -15.00
C LYS A 48 4.32 -5.68 -13.54
N LEU A 49 4.99 -4.91 -12.69
CA LEU A 49 4.94 -5.06 -11.24
C LEU A 49 3.58 -4.65 -10.65
N ALA A 50 2.98 -3.60 -11.22
CA ALA A 50 1.66 -3.09 -10.85
C ALA A 50 0.67 -3.34 -12.00
N GLU A 51 -0.41 -4.07 -11.71
CA GLU A 51 -1.53 -4.28 -12.63
C GLU A 51 -2.66 -3.29 -12.31
N GLY A 52 -3.10 -2.52 -13.31
CA GLY A 52 -4.11 -1.48 -13.11
C GLY A 52 -3.90 -0.27 -14.03
N PRO A 53 -4.41 0.93 -13.64
CA PRO A 53 -4.17 2.17 -14.37
C PRO A 53 -2.69 2.57 -14.38
N ASP A 54 -2.35 3.56 -15.22
CA ASP A 54 -1.02 4.18 -15.18
C ASP A 54 -0.78 4.89 -13.84
N ILE A 55 0.41 4.69 -13.27
CA ILE A 55 0.78 5.15 -11.93
C ILE A 55 1.80 6.30 -11.96
N ALA A 56 2.39 6.61 -13.11
CA ALA A 56 3.41 7.64 -13.21
C ALA A 56 2.85 9.03 -12.86
N GLY A 57 3.52 9.75 -11.97
CA GLY A 57 3.12 11.06 -11.46
C GLY A 57 1.84 11.03 -10.62
N LYS A 58 1.47 9.88 -10.05
CA LYS A 58 0.28 9.71 -9.20
C LYS A 58 0.68 9.42 -7.76
N ASN A 59 -0.10 9.99 -6.83
CA ASN A 59 -0.03 9.66 -5.41
C ASN A 59 -0.69 8.31 -5.16
N LEU A 60 0.12 7.32 -4.83
CA LEU A 60 -0.32 5.97 -4.51
C LEU A 60 -0.39 5.78 -3.00
N LEU A 61 -1.54 5.31 -2.53
CA LEU A 61 -1.73 4.87 -1.15
C LEU A 61 -1.55 3.36 -1.08
N ILE A 62 -0.51 2.90 -0.38
CA ILE A 62 -0.31 1.46 -0.15
C ILE A 62 -1.38 0.94 0.82
N VAL A 63 -2.00 -0.18 0.48
CA VAL A 63 -3.03 -0.84 1.31
C VAL A 63 -2.55 -2.25 1.66
N GLU A 64 -2.50 -2.56 2.95
CA GLU A 64 -2.15 -3.89 3.47
C GLU A 64 -3.13 -4.36 4.56
N ASP A 65 -3.21 -5.67 4.82
CA ASP A 65 -3.99 -6.19 5.94
C ASP A 65 -3.27 -5.99 7.28
N VAL A 66 -2.08 -6.52 7.43
CA VAL A 66 -1.33 -6.56 8.69
C VAL A 66 0.11 -6.13 8.46
N VAL A 67 0.60 -5.18 9.26
CA VAL A 67 1.99 -4.73 9.22
C VAL A 67 2.74 -5.25 10.44
N THR A 68 3.90 -5.86 10.19
CA THR A 68 4.86 -6.25 11.23
C THR A 68 6.10 -5.36 11.17
N SER A 69 7.05 -5.67 10.29
CA SER A 69 8.28 -4.89 10.09
C SER A 69 8.17 -3.82 9.00
N GLY A 70 7.10 -3.85 8.19
CA GLY A 70 6.93 -2.93 7.06
C GLY A 70 7.81 -3.20 5.83
N GLY A 71 8.68 -4.23 5.86
CA GLY A 71 9.65 -4.46 4.79
C GLY A 71 9.05 -4.66 3.39
N GLN A 72 7.92 -5.36 3.28
CA GLN A 72 7.25 -5.54 1.98
C GLN A 72 6.68 -4.21 1.44
N ILE A 73 6.15 -3.36 2.32
CA ILE A 73 5.66 -2.03 1.95
C ILE A 73 6.82 -1.17 1.45
N ALA A 74 7.96 -1.16 2.16
CA ALA A 74 9.16 -0.41 1.76
C ALA A 74 9.68 -0.83 0.38
N LEU A 75 9.83 -2.14 0.14
CA LEU A 75 10.27 -2.68 -1.16
C LEU A 75 9.31 -2.29 -2.29
N SER A 76 8.01 -2.52 -2.08
CA SER A 76 6.99 -2.18 -3.07
C SER A 76 6.90 -0.67 -3.33
N ALA A 77 7.04 0.17 -2.30
CA ALA A 77 7.07 1.61 -2.46
C ALA A 77 8.27 2.05 -3.30
N GLN A 78 9.46 1.49 -3.06
CA GLN A 78 10.64 1.81 -3.85
C GLN A 78 10.45 1.41 -5.32
N ASP A 79 9.91 0.24 -5.58
CA ASP A 79 9.67 -0.20 -6.96
C ASP A 79 8.60 0.66 -7.66
N LEU A 80 7.53 1.06 -6.97
CA LEU A 80 6.53 1.97 -7.49
C LEU A 80 7.11 3.36 -7.78
N ARG A 81 7.97 3.88 -6.89
CA ARG A 81 8.72 5.14 -7.10
C ARG A 81 9.64 5.04 -8.32
N ASN A 82 10.30 3.90 -8.54
CA ASN A 82 11.11 3.65 -9.74
C ASN A 82 10.28 3.66 -11.04
N LEU A 83 8.98 3.36 -10.94
CA LEU A 83 8.01 3.47 -12.04
C LEU A 83 7.40 4.87 -12.17
N GLY A 84 7.87 5.83 -11.37
CA GLY A 84 7.46 7.24 -11.42
C GLY A 84 6.25 7.59 -10.55
N ALA A 85 5.76 6.67 -9.71
CA ALA A 85 4.71 6.98 -8.74
C ALA A 85 5.24 7.76 -7.54
N GLU A 86 4.38 8.52 -6.89
CA GLU A 86 4.64 9.14 -5.59
C GLU A 86 4.04 8.26 -4.51
N VAL A 87 4.87 7.78 -3.58
CA VAL A 87 4.43 6.93 -2.47
C VAL A 87 5.01 7.50 -1.19
N SER A 88 4.16 8.06 -0.33
CA SER A 88 4.54 8.64 0.96
C SER A 88 3.70 8.11 2.12
N GLN A 89 2.66 7.31 1.84
CA GLN A 89 1.72 6.86 2.84
C GLN A 89 1.28 5.41 2.60
N ALA A 90 1.02 4.71 3.69
CA ALA A 90 0.45 3.37 3.71
C ALA A 90 -0.65 3.29 4.76
N ILE A 91 -1.66 2.46 4.51
CA ILE A 91 -2.68 2.09 5.49
C ILE A 91 -2.70 0.59 5.74
N CYS A 92 -3.01 0.20 6.97
CA CYS A 92 -3.26 -1.20 7.31
C CYS A 92 -4.44 -1.40 8.26
N VAL A 93 -4.97 -2.62 8.31
CA VAL A 93 -6.01 -2.98 9.30
C VAL A 93 -5.37 -3.10 10.68
N ILE A 94 -4.26 -3.81 10.79
CA ILE A 94 -3.59 -4.07 12.07
C ILE A 94 -2.10 -3.73 11.97
N ASP A 95 -1.64 -2.80 12.79
CA ASP A 95 -0.21 -2.67 13.12
C ASP A 95 0.12 -3.59 14.30
N ARG A 96 1.07 -4.51 14.08
CA ARG A 96 1.56 -5.44 15.10
C ARG A 96 2.51 -4.80 16.11
N GLU A 97 2.83 -3.52 15.96
CA GLU A 97 3.74 -2.75 16.82
C GLU A 97 5.11 -3.45 16.95
N SER A 98 5.58 -4.01 15.83
CA SER A 98 6.82 -4.81 15.73
C SER A 98 7.95 -4.05 15.00
N GLY A 99 7.92 -2.72 15.04
CA GLY A 99 8.91 -1.84 14.40
C GLY A 99 8.55 -1.36 12.98
N GLY A 100 7.36 -1.69 12.47
CA GLY A 100 6.95 -1.35 11.11
C GLY A 100 6.77 0.16 10.88
N THR A 101 6.17 0.85 11.85
CA THR A 101 5.97 2.31 11.78
C THR A 101 7.29 3.06 11.68
N GLU A 102 8.27 2.72 12.53
CA GLU A 102 9.59 3.36 12.54
C GLU A 102 10.39 3.03 11.28
N SER A 103 10.34 1.77 10.83
CA SER A 103 11.05 1.34 9.62
C SER A 103 10.51 2.03 8.37
N LEU A 104 9.19 2.17 8.26
CA LEU A 104 8.56 2.86 7.14
C LEU A 104 8.81 4.37 7.15
N ALA A 105 8.85 5.00 8.34
CA ALA A 105 9.18 6.41 8.45
C ALA A 105 10.60 6.73 7.93
N GLN A 106 11.57 5.81 8.13
CA GLN A 106 12.94 5.95 7.59
C GLN A 106 12.96 5.92 6.05
N GLU A 107 11.99 5.25 5.44
CA GLU A 107 11.80 5.16 3.98
C GLU A 107 10.88 6.28 3.43
N GLY A 108 10.54 7.26 4.29
CA GLY A 108 9.65 8.38 3.96
C GLY A 108 8.20 7.95 3.75
N ILE A 109 7.74 6.92 4.46
CA ILE A 109 6.37 6.38 4.39
C ILE A 109 5.71 6.50 5.76
N GLU A 110 4.62 7.25 5.84
CA GLU A 110 3.77 7.31 7.03
C GLU A 110 2.78 6.14 7.04
N LEU A 111 2.71 5.39 8.14
CA LEU A 111 1.78 4.27 8.30
C LEU A 111 0.58 4.67 9.16
N HIS A 112 -0.62 4.52 8.61
CA HIS A 112 -1.88 4.68 9.35
C HIS A 112 -2.56 3.33 9.57
N ALA A 113 -2.74 2.94 10.84
CA ALA A 113 -3.39 1.68 11.19
C ALA A 113 -4.83 1.90 11.67
N LEU A 114 -5.76 1.02 11.29
CA LEU A 114 -7.11 1.02 11.87
C LEU A 114 -7.09 0.54 13.33
N PHE A 115 -6.26 -0.46 13.62
CA PHE A 115 -6.01 -0.97 14.95
C PHE A 115 -4.52 -1.17 15.17
N ARG A 116 -4.07 -0.87 16.38
CA ARG A 116 -2.80 -1.33 16.92
C ARG A 116 -3.03 -2.62 17.70
N MET A 117 -2.03 -3.49 17.73
CA MET A 117 -2.12 -4.76 18.46
C MET A 117 -2.48 -4.56 19.94
N SER A 118 -1.99 -3.47 20.54
CA SER A 118 -2.31 -3.07 21.91
C SER A 118 -3.80 -2.79 22.16
N GLU A 119 -4.59 -2.48 21.13
CA GLU A 119 -6.02 -2.16 21.20
C GLU A 119 -6.94 -3.38 21.08
N LEU A 120 -6.42 -4.53 20.63
CA LEU A 120 -7.21 -5.74 20.31
C LEU A 120 -7.34 -6.74 21.48
N LYS A 121 -7.34 -6.25 22.73
CA LYS A 121 -7.41 -7.09 23.94
C LYS A 121 -8.83 -7.49 24.33
#